data_AF-A0A4X1U3F2-F1
#
_entry.id   AF-A0A4X1U3F2-F1
#
_cell.length_a   1.000
_cell.length_b   1.000
_cell.length_c   1.000
_cell.angle_alpha   90.00
_cell.angle_beta   90.00
_cell.angle_gamma   90.00
#
_symmetry.space_group_name_H-M   'P 1'
#
loop_
_entity.id
_entity.type
_entity.pdbx_description
1 polymer ?
#
loop_
_entity_poly.entity_id
_entity_poly.type
_entity_poly.pdbx_seq_one_letter_code
_entity_poly.pdbx_strand_id
1 'polypeptide(L)'
;MQPAPGRGQGCAVMITAEAAAESAVSAVPEAADNTGGPEREELVWPWKDAPIRVLVQRIHQLQAERAQAFRRLEEGHRQYLSSGPPYDFPRYRSTVHEVTQAFTAASREVLAVEAELTGPRQQPLLASHVRRLQQLEETRLATVALLQLMGTPELTEQEDTMQMDQLKMKVIKTMEEISEVLQDLRFDAESAE
;
A
#
# COMPACT_ATOMS: atom_id res chain seq x y z
N MET A 1 45.06 42.42 -51.16
CA MET A 1 44.60 42.84 -49.83
C MET A 1 44.97 41.77 -48.82
N GLN A 2 45.49 42.23 -47.69
CA GLN A 2 46.13 41.54 -46.56
C GLN A 2 45.04 41.03 -45.55
N PRO A 3 45.36 40.50 -44.35
CA PRO A 3 44.98 39.15 -43.88
C PRO A 3 44.03 39.12 -42.65
N ALA A 4 43.89 37.93 -42.05
CA ALA A 4 43.17 37.54 -40.81
C ALA A 4 43.68 38.27 -39.52
N PRO A 5 43.48 37.83 -38.24
CA PRO A 5 42.58 36.85 -37.58
C PRO A 5 42.04 37.34 -36.19
N GLY A 6 41.46 36.43 -35.38
CA GLY A 6 41.50 36.48 -33.90
C GLY A 6 40.17 36.19 -33.22
N ARG A 7 40.05 35.57 -32.04
CA ARG A 7 40.96 35.01 -31.02
C ARG A 7 40.03 34.23 -30.07
N GLY A 8 40.28 32.97 -29.74
CA GLY A 8 40.92 32.50 -28.49
C GLY A 8 39.95 31.50 -27.82
N GLN A 9 40.24 30.21 -27.62
CA GLN A 9 41.32 29.58 -26.83
C GLN A 9 41.23 30.05 -25.36
N GLY A 10 41.11 29.20 -24.34
CA GLY A 10 41.21 27.75 -24.27
C GLY A 10 40.97 27.26 -22.84
N CYS A 11 41.26 25.97 -22.66
CA CYS A 11 41.11 25.10 -21.50
C CYS A 11 41.80 25.57 -20.19
N ALA A 12 41.34 25.03 -19.05
CA ALA A 12 42.11 24.39 -17.96
C ALA A 12 41.27 24.42 -16.66
N VAL A 13 40.86 23.31 -16.03
CA VAL A 13 41.62 22.29 -15.26
C VAL A 13 41.97 22.76 -13.83
N MET A 14 41.30 22.08 -12.88
CA MET A 14 41.74 21.57 -11.56
C MET A 14 41.91 22.49 -10.34
N ILE A 15 41.14 22.11 -9.30
CA ILE A 15 41.54 21.71 -7.92
C ILE A 15 42.48 22.64 -7.14
N THR A 16 42.04 23.04 -5.93
CA THR A 16 42.73 22.87 -4.62
C THR A 16 41.88 23.51 -3.51
N ALA A 17 41.54 22.75 -2.46
CA ALA A 17 42.11 22.81 -1.09
C ALA A 17 41.46 23.94 -0.24
N GLU A 18 41.28 23.91 1.08
CA GLU A 18 41.42 22.97 2.21
C GLU A 18 40.99 23.80 3.46
N ALA A 19 40.83 23.13 4.61
CA ALA A 19 40.85 23.65 6.00
C ALA A 19 39.47 24.01 6.62
N ALA A 20 38.92 23.16 7.51
CA ALA A 20 39.25 22.96 8.94
C ALA A 20 38.58 24.05 9.82
N ALA A 21 37.49 23.74 10.54
CA ALA A 21 37.41 23.12 11.87
C ALA A 21 37.65 24.10 13.02
N GLU A 22 36.63 24.31 13.87
CA GLU A 22 36.63 24.43 15.35
C GLU A 22 35.23 24.94 15.80
N SER A 23 34.45 24.15 16.54
CA SER A 23 34.49 23.96 18.00
C SER A 23 34.05 25.20 18.80
N ALA A 24 32.81 25.18 19.27
CA ALA A 24 32.38 25.96 20.42
C ALA A 24 31.33 25.17 21.19
N VAL A 25 31.79 24.51 22.25
CA VAL A 25 30.98 24.02 23.35
C VAL A 25 30.36 25.24 24.04
N SER A 26 29.05 25.24 24.28
CA SER A 26 28.45 26.15 25.25
C SER A 26 27.49 25.40 26.15
N ALA A 27 27.73 25.61 27.44
CA ALA A 27 27.21 24.87 28.56
C ALA A 27 25.72 25.15 28.82
N VAL A 28 25.11 24.15 29.44
CA VAL A 28 23.77 24.14 30.05
C VAL A 28 23.59 25.31 31.02
N PRO A 29 22.33 25.74 31.25
CA PRO A 29 21.90 25.88 32.63
C PRO A 29 20.70 24.99 32.93
N GLU A 30 20.88 24.22 33.98
CA GLU A 30 19.90 23.48 34.76
C GLU A 30 18.76 24.42 35.21
N ALA A 31 17.52 24.05 34.90
CA ALA A 31 16.35 24.49 35.63
C ALA A 31 15.41 23.29 35.79
N ALA A 32 15.18 22.96 37.04
CA ALA A 32 14.52 21.77 37.52
C ALA A 32 13.05 21.66 37.11
N ASP A 33 12.68 20.42 36.88
CA ASP A 33 11.43 19.76 37.29
C ASP A 33 10.11 20.40 36.88
N ASN A 34 9.53 19.81 35.83
CA ASN A 34 8.13 19.43 35.86
C ASN A 34 8.02 18.02 35.27
N THR A 35 8.06 17.03 36.15
CA THR A 35 7.11 15.91 36.21
C THR A 35 6.15 15.81 35.02
N GLY A 36 6.24 14.69 34.30
CA GLY A 36 5.29 14.30 33.26
C GLY A 36 5.90 14.30 31.87
N GLY A 37 6.93 13.47 31.64
CA GLY A 37 7.12 12.95 30.29
C GLY A 37 5.79 12.32 29.86
N PRO A 38 5.31 12.54 28.63
CA PRO A 38 4.10 11.87 28.19
C PRO A 38 4.40 10.39 28.39
N GLU A 39 3.66 9.73 29.29
CA GLU A 39 3.46 8.30 29.19
C GLU A 39 3.25 8.09 27.70
N ARG A 40 4.22 7.45 27.05
CA ARG A 40 3.95 6.86 25.75
C ARG A 40 2.79 5.97 26.10
N GLU A 41 1.56 6.41 25.81
CA GLU A 41 0.43 5.53 25.66
C GLU A 41 0.98 4.49 24.71
N GLU A 42 1.45 3.37 25.27
CA GLU A 42 1.76 2.19 24.50
C GLU A 42 0.47 2.01 23.74
N LEU A 43 0.48 2.30 22.44
CA LEU A 43 -0.64 2.03 21.57
C LEU A 43 -0.87 0.55 21.79
N VAL A 44 -1.85 0.21 22.63
CA VAL A 44 -2.05 -1.15 23.11
C VAL A 44 -2.49 -1.90 21.89
N TRP A 45 -1.51 -2.53 21.25
CA TRP A 45 -1.74 -3.30 20.05
C TRP A 45 -2.60 -4.47 20.51
N PRO A 46 -3.86 -4.57 20.05
CA PRO A 46 -4.82 -5.52 20.63
C PRO A 46 -4.41 -6.98 20.39
N TRP A 47 -3.36 -7.18 19.60
CA TRP A 47 -2.87 -8.47 19.18
C TRP A 47 -1.52 -8.89 19.81
N LYS A 48 -0.92 -8.06 20.67
CA LYS A 48 0.42 -8.31 21.29
C LYS A 48 0.52 -9.68 21.97
N ASP A 49 -0.55 -10.12 22.64
CA ASP A 49 -0.58 -11.40 23.38
C ASP A 49 -1.68 -12.35 22.87
N ALA A 50 -2.34 -12.02 21.75
CA ALA A 50 -3.44 -12.84 21.24
C ALA A 50 -2.94 -14.21 20.73
N PRO A 51 -3.67 -15.32 20.84
CA PRO A 51 -3.26 -16.59 20.23
C PRO A 51 -3.08 -16.50 18.70
N ILE A 52 -2.25 -17.37 18.09
CA ILE A 52 -2.01 -17.35 16.63
C ILE A 52 -3.33 -17.53 15.87
N ARG A 53 -4.19 -18.45 16.31
CA ARG A 53 -5.54 -18.64 15.72
C ARG A 53 -6.38 -17.35 15.69
N VAL A 54 -6.20 -16.47 16.67
CA VAL A 54 -6.94 -15.19 16.74
C VAL A 54 -6.42 -14.22 15.69
N LEU A 55 -5.10 -14.19 15.45
CA LEU A 55 -4.52 -13.42 14.34
C LEU A 55 -5.04 -13.89 13.00
N VAL A 56 -5.05 -15.22 12.78
CA VAL A 56 -5.54 -15.81 11.52
C VAL A 56 -7.03 -15.53 11.32
N GLN A 57 -7.84 -15.66 12.38
CA GLN A 57 -9.25 -15.29 12.33
C GLN A 57 -9.44 -13.81 11.96
N ARG A 58 -8.59 -12.92 12.50
CA ARG A 58 -8.62 -11.51 12.14
C ARG A 58 -8.27 -11.27 10.68
N ILE A 59 -7.27 -11.97 10.14
CA ILE A 59 -6.95 -11.92 8.69
C ILE A 59 -8.17 -12.31 7.85
N HIS A 60 -8.89 -13.39 8.18
CA HIS A 60 -10.12 -13.76 7.46
C HIS A 60 -11.20 -12.67 7.55
N GLN A 61 -11.38 -12.06 8.72
CA GLN A 61 -12.32 -10.96 8.89
C GLN A 61 -11.95 -9.74 8.02
N LEU A 62 -10.66 -9.39 7.97
CA LEU A 62 -10.14 -8.31 7.11
C LEU A 62 -10.37 -8.62 5.63
N GLN A 63 -10.29 -9.89 5.22
CA GLN A 63 -10.62 -10.29 3.86
C GLN A 63 -12.12 -10.17 3.54
N ALA A 64 -12.99 -10.45 4.50
CA ALA A 64 -14.43 -10.20 4.36
C ALA A 64 -14.74 -8.70 4.23
N GLU A 65 -14.06 -7.86 5.01
CA GLU A 65 -14.15 -6.39 4.94
C GLU A 65 -13.70 -5.87 3.56
N ARG A 66 -12.56 -6.34 3.04
CA ARG A 66 -12.08 -6.02 1.69
C ARG A 66 -13.05 -6.47 0.60
N ALA A 67 -13.58 -7.68 0.70
CA ALA A 67 -14.58 -8.18 -0.25
C ALA A 67 -15.84 -7.28 -0.26
N GLN A 68 -16.26 -6.76 0.91
CA GLN A 68 -17.35 -5.79 0.97
C GLN A 68 -16.97 -4.45 0.34
N ALA A 69 -15.75 -3.96 0.55
CA ALA A 69 -15.25 -2.74 -0.08
C ALA A 69 -15.20 -2.86 -1.61
N PHE A 70 -14.74 -3.99 -2.16
CA PHE A 70 -14.80 -4.27 -3.60
C PHE A 70 -16.24 -4.25 -4.15
N ARG A 71 -17.20 -4.88 -3.46
CA ARG A 71 -18.61 -4.84 -3.87
C ARG A 71 -19.17 -3.42 -3.89
N ARG A 72 -18.84 -2.60 -2.88
CA ARG A 72 -19.25 -1.19 -2.83
C ARG A 72 -18.64 -0.39 -3.99
N LEU A 73 -17.37 -0.64 -4.31
CA LEU A 73 -16.68 0.01 -5.42
C LEU A 73 -17.31 -0.34 -6.78
N GLU A 74 -17.59 -1.62 -7.00
CA GLU A 74 -18.24 -2.12 -8.21
C GLU A 74 -19.64 -1.51 -8.39
N GLU A 75 -20.45 -1.53 -7.34
CA GLU A 75 -21.81 -0.95 -7.38
C GLU A 75 -21.76 0.57 -7.59
N GLY A 76 -20.83 1.27 -6.92
CA GLY A 76 -20.62 2.70 -7.12
C GLY A 76 -20.24 3.05 -8.55
N HIS A 77 -19.37 2.24 -9.17
CA HIS A 77 -18.96 2.43 -10.55
C HIS A 77 -20.09 2.13 -11.54
N ARG A 78 -20.86 1.07 -11.30
CA ARG A 78 -22.05 0.76 -12.09
C ARG A 78 -23.09 1.88 -12.04
N GLN A 79 -23.33 2.43 -10.84
CA GLN A 79 -24.21 3.60 -10.66
C GLN A 79 -23.68 4.81 -11.43
N TYR A 80 -22.38 5.10 -11.33
CA TYR A 80 -21.73 6.17 -12.09
C TYR A 80 -21.97 6.05 -13.59
N LEU A 81 -21.69 4.89 -14.19
CA LEU A 81 -21.92 4.66 -15.61
C LEU A 81 -23.40 4.76 -16.00
N SER A 82 -24.31 4.28 -15.15
CA SER A 82 -25.75 4.32 -15.40
C SER A 82 -26.37 5.72 -15.25
N SER A 83 -25.68 6.66 -14.59
CA SER A 83 -26.20 8.02 -14.39
C SER A 83 -26.33 8.80 -15.69
N GLY A 84 -25.59 8.39 -16.73
CA GLY A 84 -25.59 9.04 -18.05
C GLY A 84 -25.11 10.49 -17.97
N PRO A 85 -25.07 11.22 -19.10
CA PRO A 85 -24.74 12.64 -19.07
C PRO A 85 -25.89 13.46 -18.45
N PRO A 86 -25.64 14.35 -17.46
CA PRO A 86 -24.34 14.59 -16.81
C PRO A 86 -24.05 13.55 -15.71
N TYR A 87 -22.84 12.98 -15.73
CA TYR A 87 -22.46 11.95 -14.77
C TYR A 87 -22.41 12.51 -13.33
N ASP A 88 -22.88 11.72 -12.36
CA ASP A 88 -22.79 12.06 -10.92
C ASP A 88 -21.40 11.74 -10.34
N PHE A 89 -20.40 12.49 -10.82
CA PHE A 89 -19.02 12.35 -10.35
C PHE A 89 -18.83 12.63 -8.85
N PRO A 90 -19.49 13.64 -8.23
CA PRO A 90 -19.35 13.89 -6.79
C PRO A 90 -19.75 12.70 -5.92
N ARG A 91 -20.84 12.01 -6.28
CA ARG A 91 -21.26 10.79 -5.58
C ARG A 91 -20.26 9.66 -5.77
N TYR A 92 -19.81 9.41 -6.99
CA TYR A 92 -18.83 8.36 -7.25
C TYR A 92 -17.50 8.59 -6.53
N ARG A 93 -17.00 9.83 -6.54
CA ARG A 93 -15.79 10.23 -5.81
C ARG A 93 -15.91 9.96 -4.31
N SER A 94 -17.08 10.21 -3.72
CA SER A 94 -17.33 9.94 -2.30
C SER A 94 -17.23 8.44 -2.00
N THR A 95 -17.85 7.60 -2.84
CA THR A 95 -17.74 6.13 -2.74
C THR A 95 -16.29 5.66 -2.85
N VAL A 96 -15.53 6.16 -3.83
CA VAL A 96 -14.10 5.82 -4.00
C VAL A 96 -13.31 6.20 -2.74
N HIS A 97 -13.59 7.35 -2.14
CA HIS A 97 -12.92 7.80 -0.94
C HIS A 97 -13.18 6.87 0.26
N GLU A 98 -14.44 6.52 0.52
CA GLU A 98 -14.84 5.61 1.59
C GLU A 98 -14.21 4.22 1.42
N VAL A 99 -14.27 3.67 0.21
CA VAL A 99 -13.64 2.39 -0.13
C VAL A 99 -12.12 2.44 0.07
N THR A 100 -11.47 3.55 -0.34
CA THR A 100 -10.03 3.73 -0.15
C THR A 100 -9.64 3.72 1.32
N GLN A 101 -10.43 4.37 2.18
CA GLN A 101 -10.21 4.34 3.62
C GLN A 101 -10.34 2.92 4.18
N ALA A 102 -11.36 2.17 3.76
CA ALA A 102 -11.55 0.78 4.19
C ALA A 102 -10.36 -0.11 3.80
N PHE A 103 -9.88 -0.04 2.55
CA PHE A 103 -8.69 -0.77 2.12
C PHE A 103 -7.42 -0.35 2.88
N THR A 104 -7.26 0.95 3.14
CA THR A 104 -6.11 1.46 3.89
C THR A 104 -6.11 0.95 5.33
N ALA A 105 -7.26 1.01 6.01
CA ALA A 105 -7.41 0.51 7.37
C ALA A 105 -7.09 -1.00 7.44
N ALA A 106 -7.71 -1.79 6.55
CA ALA A 106 -7.47 -3.23 6.50
C ALA A 106 -5.99 -3.56 6.21
N SER A 107 -5.35 -2.83 5.29
CA SER A 107 -3.94 -3.08 4.92
C SER A 107 -2.97 -2.74 6.03
N ARG A 108 -3.21 -1.67 6.79
CA ARG A 108 -2.39 -1.33 7.97
C ARG A 108 -2.47 -2.43 9.02
N GLU A 109 -3.66 -2.98 9.25
CA GLU A 109 -3.83 -4.03 10.23
C GLU A 109 -3.17 -5.35 9.79
N VAL A 110 -3.30 -5.74 8.51
CA VAL A 110 -2.59 -6.90 7.95
C VAL A 110 -1.08 -6.76 8.11
N LEU A 111 -0.50 -5.60 7.78
CA LEU A 111 0.94 -5.36 7.92
C LEU A 111 1.40 -5.48 9.38
N ALA A 112 0.57 -5.03 10.31
CA ALA A 112 0.91 -5.13 11.72
C ALA A 112 0.74 -6.57 12.25
N VAL A 113 -0.19 -7.37 11.73
CA VAL A 113 -0.24 -8.82 11.97
C VAL A 113 0.99 -9.53 11.39
N GLU A 114 1.45 -9.15 10.18
CA GLU A 114 2.68 -9.69 9.59
C GLU A 114 3.91 -9.39 10.46
N ALA A 115 4.01 -8.16 10.97
CA ALA A 115 5.09 -7.75 11.87
C ALA A 115 5.07 -8.53 13.19
N GLU A 116 3.89 -8.77 13.75
CA GLU A 116 3.69 -9.58 14.96
C GLU A 116 4.10 -11.06 14.75
N LEU A 117 3.74 -11.64 13.60
CA LEU A 117 4.14 -13.00 13.22
C LEU A 117 5.65 -13.11 12.97
N THR A 118 6.26 -12.14 12.30
CA THR A 118 7.70 -12.15 11.99
C THR A 118 8.56 -11.89 13.23
N GLY A 119 8.14 -10.93 14.07
CA GLY A 119 8.90 -10.44 15.21
C GLY A 119 8.66 -11.27 16.47
N PRO A 120 7.77 -10.86 17.39
CA PRO A 120 7.58 -11.53 18.68
C PRO A 120 7.36 -13.03 18.62
N ARG A 121 6.64 -13.52 17.59
CA ARG A 121 6.22 -14.92 17.50
C ARG A 121 7.20 -15.82 16.78
N GLN A 122 8.13 -15.24 16.02
CA GLN A 122 9.10 -15.99 15.21
C GLN A 122 8.42 -17.05 14.32
N GLN A 123 7.33 -16.67 13.66
CA GLN A 123 6.53 -17.49 12.73
C GLN A 123 6.71 -17.02 11.27
N PRO A 124 7.90 -17.20 10.67
CA PRO A 124 8.22 -16.66 9.34
C PRO A 124 7.38 -17.27 8.22
N LEU A 125 6.95 -18.53 8.35
CA LEU A 125 6.07 -19.18 7.36
C LEU A 125 4.71 -18.49 7.30
N LEU A 126 4.04 -18.31 8.45
CA LEU A 126 2.76 -17.59 8.53
C LEU A 126 2.90 -16.14 8.06
N ALA A 127 3.98 -15.46 8.45
CA ALA A 127 4.25 -14.11 7.96
C ALA A 127 4.41 -14.06 6.43
N SER A 128 5.04 -15.07 5.83
CA SER A 128 5.20 -15.14 4.37
C SER A 128 3.86 -15.31 3.64
N HIS A 129 2.93 -16.10 4.20
CA HIS A 129 1.57 -16.21 3.69
C HIS A 129 0.83 -14.88 3.77
N VAL A 130 0.91 -14.19 4.91
CA VAL A 130 0.28 -12.86 5.08
C VAL A 130 0.85 -11.83 4.11
N ARG A 131 2.16 -11.85 3.86
CA ARG A 131 2.79 -10.99 2.85
C ARG A 131 2.29 -11.30 1.44
N ARG A 132 2.26 -12.58 1.06
CA ARG A 132 1.76 -13.02 -0.25
C ARG A 132 0.30 -12.62 -0.44
N LEU A 133 -0.52 -12.78 0.58
CA LEU A 133 -1.92 -12.33 0.60
C LEU A 133 -2.02 -10.82 0.32
N GLN A 134 -1.17 -10.00 0.95
CA GLN A 134 -1.18 -8.55 0.74
C GLN A 134 -0.77 -8.15 -0.69
N GLN A 135 0.21 -8.86 -1.28
CA GLN A 135 0.63 -8.64 -2.68
C GLN A 135 -0.46 -9.03 -3.69
N LEU A 136 -1.19 -10.10 -3.42
CA LEU A 136 -2.31 -10.53 -4.26
C LEU A 136 -3.48 -9.55 -4.17
N GLU A 137 -3.79 -9.03 -2.98
CA GLU A 137 -4.81 -7.99 -2.80
C GLU A 137 -4.45 -6.68 -3.51
N GLU A 138 -3.18 -6.27 -3.47
CA GLU A 138 -2.69 -5.13 -4.26
C GLU A 138 -2.86 -5.37 -5.77
N THR A 139 -2.45 -6.55 -6.25
CA THR A 139 -2.60 -6.95 -7.65
C THR A 139 -4.07 -6.93 -8.08
N ARG A 140 -4.97 -7.43 -7.24
CA ARG A 140 -6.41 -7.44 -7.47
C ARG A 140 -6.95 -6.02 -7.56
N LEU A 141 -6.63 -5.15 -6.60
CA LEU A 141 -7.09 -3.76 -6.58
C LEU A 141 -6.62 -2.99 -7.82
N ALA A 142 -5.35 -3.12 -8.20
CA ALA A 142 -4.80 -2.50 -9.40
C ALA A 142 -5.50 -2.99 -10.68
N THR A 143 -5.75 -4.31 -10.78
CA THR A 143 -6.42 -4.90 -11.95
C THR A 143 -7.88 -4.44 -12.05
N VAL A 144 -8.59 -4.33 -10.91
CA VAL A 144 -9.96 -3.78 -10.86
C VAL A 144 -10.00 -2.30 -11.24
N ALA A 145 -9.04 -1.50 -10.77
CA ALA A 145 -8.96 -0.09 -11.15
C ALA A 145 -8.74 0.09 -12.67
N LEU A 146 -7.88 -0.74 -13.27
CA LEU A 146 -7.68 -0.75 -14.72
C LEU A 146 -8.95 -1.16 -15.47
N LEU A 147 -9.69 -2.18 -14.99
CA LEU A 147 -10.98 -2.57 -15.57
C LEU A 147 -12.00 -1.42 -15.57
N GLN A 148 -12.06 -0.64 -14.48
CA GLN A 148 -12.95 0.52 -14.40
C GLN A 148 -12.56 1.64 -15.36
N LEU A 149 -11.26 1.87 -15.56
CA LEU A 149 -10.77 2.85 -16.52
C LEU A 149 -11.15 2.47 -17.95
N MET A 150 -10.90 1.21 -18.33
CA MET A 150 -11.18 0.70 -19.68
C MET A 150 -12.67 0.51 -19.96
N GLY A 151 -13.48 0.22 -18.94
CA GLY A 151 -14.94 0.09 -19.05
C GLY A 151 -15.70 1.41 -19.23
N THR A 152 -14.98 2.54 -19.31
CA THR A 152 -15.60 3.85 -19.54
C THR A 152 -15.93 4.00 -21.04
N PRO A 153 -17.21 4.26 -21.40
CA PRO A 153 -17.72 4.15 -22.77
C PRO A 153 -17.09 5.13 -23.78
N GLU A 154 -16.40 6.17 -23.31
CA GLU A 154 -15.69 7.13 -24.17
C GLU A 154 -14.39 6.56 -24.79
N LEU A 155 -13.94 5.38 -24.34
CA LEU A 155 -12.60 4.85 -24.65
C LEU A 155 -12.59 3.43 -25.24
N THR A 156 -13.73 2.79 -25.50
CA THR A 156 -13.77 1.34 -25.81
C THR A 156 -13.73 1.03 -27.31
N GLU A 157 -12.59 0.54 -27.81
CA GLU A 157 -12.42 -0.05 -29.15
C GLU A 157 -12.38 -1.60 -29.12
N GLN A 158 -12.34 -2.27 -30.28
CA GLN A 158 -12.36 -3.74 -30.35
C GLN A 158 -11.16 -4.40 -29.67
N GLU A 159 -9.96 -3.82 -29.73
CA GLU A 159 -8.78 -4.33 -28.99
C GLU A 159 -8.95 -4.22 -27.47
N ASP A 160 -9.69 -3.22 -26.98
CA ASP A 160 -9.96 -3.04 -25.55
C ASP A 160 -10.83 -4.16 -24.99
N THR A 161 -11.66 -4.82 -25.82
CA THR A 161 -12.51 -5.94 -25.37
C THR A 161 -11.68 -7.17 -24.99
N MET A 162 -10.69 -7.54 -25.82
CA MET A 162 -9.81 -8.68 -25.54
C MET A 162 -8.92 -8.40 -24.32
N GLN A 163 -8.40 -7.18 -24.20
CA GLN A 163 -7.60 -6.78 -23.03
C GLN A 163 -8.46 -6.77 -21.76
N MET A 164 -9.69 -6.27 -21.82
CA MET A 164 -10.61 -6.27 -20.69
C MET A 164 -10.94 -7.71 -20.24
N ASP A 165 -11.13 -8.65 -21.17
CA ASP A 165 -11.36 -10.06 -20.80
C ASP A 165 -10.13 -10.73 -20.18
N GLN A 166 -8.91 -10.38 -20.62
CA GLN A 166 -7.68 -10.80 -19.96
C GLN A 166 -7.58 -10.26 -18.52
N LEU A 167 -7.94 -8.99 -18.31
CA LEU A 167 -7.95 -8.39 -16.97
C LEU A 167 -8.99 -9.04 -16.06
N LYS A 168 -10.20 -9.34 -16.57
CA LYS A 168 -11.23 -10.09 -15.81
C LYS A 168 -10.70 -11.48 -15.41
N MET A 169 -10.09 -12.20 -16.34
CA MET A 169 -9.47 -13.50 -16.05
C MET A 169 -8.38 -13.39 -14.98
N LYS A 170 -7.55 -12.34 -15.05
CA LYS A 170 -6.52 -12.06 -14.04
C LYS A 170 -7.12 -11.82 -12.65
N VAL A 171 -8.24 -11.09 -12.55
CA VAL A 171 -8.95 -10.89 -11.27
C VAL A 171 -9.43 -12.23 -10.71
N ILE A 172 -10.06 -13.08 -11.53
CA ILE A 172 -10.55 -14.40 -11.11
C ILE A 172 -9.39 -15.23 -10.56
N LYS A 173 -8.31 -15.37 -11.34
CA LYS A 173 -7.13 -16.13 -10.92
C LYS A 173 -6.51 -15.59 -9.64
N THR A 174 -6.42 -14.28 -9.51
CA THR A 174 -5.87 -13.65 -8.30
C THR A 174 -6.74 -13.95 -7.08
N MET A 175 -8.07 -13.98 -7.23
CA MET A 175 -9.00 -14.36 -6.16
C MET A 175 -8.89 -15.84 -5.77
N GLU A 176 -8.60 -16.72 -6.73
CA GLU A 176 -8.31 -18.14 -6.47
C GLU A 176 -7.01 -18.27 -5.66
N GLU A 177 -5.92 -17.62 -6.09
CA GLU A 177 -4.64 -17.61 -5.36
C GLU A 177 -4.79 -17.02 -3.94
N ILE A 178 -5.62 -16.00 -3.75
CA ILE A 178 -5.95 -15.46 -2.41
C ILE A 178 -6.62 -16.53 -1.55
N SER A 179 -7.56 -17.28 -2.14
CA SER A 179 -8.31 -18.32 -1.43
C SER A 179 -7.39 -19.47 -1.02
N GLU A 180 -6.45 -19.87 -1.88
CA GLU A 180 -5.42 -20.87 -1.59
C GLU A 180 -4.52 -20.41 -0.43
N VAL A 181 -3.95 -19.20 -0.50
CA VAL A 181 -3.09 -18.66 0.56
C VAL A 181 -3.82 -18.60 1.91
N LEU A 182 -5.12 -18.29 1.92
CA LEU A 182 -5.91 -18.30 3.15
C LEU A 182 -6.14 -19.70 3.73
N GLN A 183 -6.23 -20.72 2.87
CA GLN A 183 -6.31 -22.12 3.31
C GLN A 183 -4.98 -22.60 3.88
N ASP A 184 -3.87 -22.30 3.20
CA ASP A 184 -2.51 -22.62 3.65
C ASP A 184 -2.20 -21.94 4.99
N LEU A 185 -2.53 -20.65 5.11
CA LEU A 185 -2.36 -19.89 6.35
C LEU A 185 -3.11 -20.54 7.52
N ARG A 186 -4.34 -21.01 7.30
CA ARG A 186 -5.12 -21.70 8.34
C ARG A 186 -4.46 -23.02 8.73
N PHE A 187 -4.09 -23.83 7.75
CA PHE A 187 -3.48 -25.14 7.98
C PHE A 187 -2.15 -25.05 8.73
N ASP A 188 -1.27 -24.14 8.30
CA ASP A 188 0.04 -23.96 8.94
C ASP A 188 -0.10 -23.35 10.34
N ALA A 189 -1.13 -22.53 10.58
CA ALA A 189 -1.39 -21.98 11.91
C ALA A 189 -1.87 -23.05 12.90
N GLU A 190 -2.68 -24.01 12.45
CA GLU A 190 -3.07 -25.17 13.27
C GLU A 190 -1.86 -26.03 13.65
N SER A 191 -0.82 -26.06 12.81
CA SER A 191 0.43 -26.80 13.06
C SER A 191 1.42 -26.04 13.95
N ALA A 192 1.24 -24.73 14.12
CA ALA A 192 2.12 -23.85 14.88
C ALA A 192 1.66 -23.64 16.35
N GLU A 193 0.45 -24.08 16.69
CA GLU A 193 -0.07 -24.15 18.08
C GLU A 193 0.19 -25.53 18.71
#